data_AF-A0A534Q9T7-F1
#
_entry.id   AF-A0A534Q9T7-F1
#
_cell.length_a   1.000
_cell.length_b   1.000
_cell.length_c   1.000
_cell.angle_alpha   90.00
_cell.angle_beta   90.00
_cell.angle_gamma   90.00
#
_symmetry.space_group_name_H-M   'P 1'
#
loop_
_entity.id
_entity.type
_entity.pdbx_description
1 polymer ?
#
loop_
_entity_poly.entity_id
_entity_poly.type
_entity_poly.pdbx_seq_one_letter_code
_entity_poly.pdbx_strand_id
1 'polypeptide(L)'
;MKMPRRLRQCPLPFRTWGGRRPGAGRKPAGPTAGVPHGPRAIHPGRHPVHVTLWIVAGLPSLRSATLFPALRGSLAAASAASFRIVHYSVQLNHIHLLVEAEGTRALGRGMQGLGIRLAKAINRRLGRKGRVWNDRYHGRPLRTPREVRHGLVYVLLNGRKHGVSGRGIDACSSGAWFEGWREAVEMPPGPVPVARARTWLLRVGWRRGGAIGTDEAPARACRRRRSGEPPPRAQPRSARHGKMVTAGLVPSFAHHGR
;
A
#
# COMPACT_ATOMS: atom_id res chain seq x y z
N MET A 1 -45.73 -58.19 26.02
CA MET A 1 -44.50 -57.42 25.70
C MET A 1 -44.86 -56.29 24.74
N LYS A 2 -44.61 -55.01 25.09
CA LYS A 2 -44.89 -53.84 24.24
C LYS A 2 -43.68 -53.60 23.33
N MET A 3 -43.87 -53.65 22.01
CA MET A 3 -42.82 -53.36 21.03
C MET A 3 -42.40 -51.88 21.09
N PRO A 4 -41.10 -51.54 21.05
CA PRO A 4 -40.67 -50.14 21.09
C PRO A 4 -40.96 -49.45 19.75
N ARG A 5 -41.49 -48.23 19.81
CA ARG A 5 -41.75 -47.39 18.64
C ARG A 5 -40.41 -47.03 17.97
N ARG A 6 -40.17 -47.56 16.77
CA ARG A 6 -39.02 -47.19 15.93
C ARG A 6 -39.19 -45.73 15.48
N LEU A 7 -38.31 -44.83 15.94
CA LEU A 7 -38.27 -43.46 15.44
C LEU A 7 -37.81 -43.51 13.98
N ARG A 8 -38.67 -43.05 13.06
CA ARG A 8 -38.31 -42.89 11.64
C ARG A 8 -37.55 -41.57 11.49
N GLN A 9 -36.30 -41.65 11.05
CA GLN A 9 -35.52 -40.47 10.68
C GLN A 9 -36.14 -39.85 9.41
N CYS A 10 -36.60 -38.60 9.51
CA CYS A 10 -37.04 -37.86 8.33
C CYS A 10 -35.83 -37.52 7.44
N PRO A 11 -36.00 -37.53 6.11
CA PRO A 11 -34.93 -37.13 5.19
C PRO A 11 -34.56 -35.66 5.43
N LEU A 12 -33.25 -35.39 5.56
CA LEU A 12 -32.72 -34.03 5.59
C LEU A 12 -32.55 -33.56 4.14
N PRO A 13 -33.36 -32.61 3.63
CA PRO A 13 -33.14 -32.05 2.31
C PRO A 13 -31.85 -31.23 2.33
N PHE A 14 -30.80 -31.73 1.70
CA PHE A 14 -29.57 -30.96 1.51
C PHE A 14 -29.87 -29.79 0.57
N ARG A 15 -29.74 -28.55 1.07
CA ARG A 15 -29.83 -27.35 0.23
C ARG A 15 -28.71 -27.42 -0.82
N THR A 16 -29.06 -27.34 -2.10
CA THR A 16 -28.10 -27.37 -3.24
C THR A 16 -27.33 -26.06 -3.42
N TRP A 17 -27.55 -25.08 -2.55
CA TRP A 17 -26.89 -23.78 -2.58
C TRP A 17 -25.79 -23.67 -1.54
N GLY A 18 -24.55 -23.48 -2.02
CA GLY A 18 -23.35 -23.31 -1.20
C GLY A 18 -22.47 -24.56 -1.25
N GLY A 19 -21.38 -24.50 -2.02
CA GLY A 19 -20.44 -25.61 -2.17
C GLY A 19 -19.21 -25.19 -2.96
N ARG A 20 -18.09 -25.91 -2.79
CA ARG A 20 -16.85 -25.66 -3.52
C ARG A 20 -17.07 -25.97 -5.00
N ARG A 21 -17.08 -24.93 -5.83
CA ARG A 21 -17.10 -25.00 -7.30
C ARG A 21 -16.11 -23.98 -7.87
N PRO A 22 -15.63 -24.14 -9.11
CA PRO A 22 -14.88 -23.08 -9.78
C PRO A 22 -15.66 -21.76 -9.74
N GLY A 23 -15.02 -20.69 -9.25
CA GLY A 23 -15.68 -19.39 -9.05
C GLY A 23 -16.58 -19.27 -7.81
N ALA A 24 -16.59 -20.24 -6.90
CA ALA A 24 -17.26 -20.14 -5.60
C ALA A 24 -16.54 -19.18 -4.65
N GLY A 25 -17.31 -18.49 -3.81
CA GLY A 25 -16.82 -17.52 -2.84
C GLY A 25 -17.27 -16.10 -3.17
N ARG A 26 -16.94 -15.16 -2.28
CA ARG A 26 -17.27 -13.74 -2.49
C ARG A 26 -16.46 -13.23 -3.68
N LYS A 27 -17.15 -12.80 -4.75
CA LYS A 27 -16.51 -12.12 -5.88
C LYS A 27 -15.69 -10.92 -5.36
N PRO A 28 -14.47 -10.71 -5.86
CA PRO A 28 -13.65 -9.59 -5.42
C PRO A 28 -14.37 -8.26 -5.72
N ALA A 29 -14.23 -7.29 -4.82
CA ALA A 29 -14.85 -5.96 -4.99
C ALA A 29 -14.12 -5.10 -6.06
N GLY A 30 -13.09 -5.65 -6.70
CA GLY A 30 -12.27 -5.01 -7.73
C GLY A 30 -11.43 -6.04 -8.50
N PRO A 31 -10.44 -5.60 -9.32
CA PRO A 31 -9.64 -6.47 -10.16
C PRO A 31 -8.73 -7.45 -9.39
N THR A 32 -8.54 -7.22 -8.08
CA THR A 32 -7.79 -8.11 -7.19
C THR A 32 -8.66 -8.57 -6.02
N ALA A 33 -8.43 -9.80 -5.57
CA ALA A 33 -9.03 -10.33 -4.36
C ALA A 33 -8.63 -9.47 -3.15
N GLY A 34 -9.61 -9.15 -2.31
CA GLY A 34 -9.38 -8.51 -1.02
C GLY A 34 -8.56 -9.40 -0.09
N VAL A 35 -8.05 -8.81 1.00
CA VAL A 35 -7.33 -9.53 2.04
C VAL A 35 -8.26 -10.58 2.66
N PRO A 36 -7.87 -11.88 2.69
CA PRO A 36 -8.70 -12.94 3.25
C PRO A 36 -9.20 -12.61 4.67
N HIS A 37 -10.48 -12.86 4.94
CA HIS A 37 -11.05 -12.76 6.28
C HIS A 37 -10.69 -13.98 7.14
N GLY A 38 -9.40 -14.15 7.43
CA GLY A 38 -8.91 -15.05 8.47
C GLY A 38 -8.63 -14.30 9.78
N PRO A 39 -8.57 -14.99 10.93
CA PRO A 39 -8.04 -14.40 12.16
C PRO A 39 -6.61 -13.90 11.91
N ARG A 40 -6.33 -12.66 12.32
CA ARG A 40 -4.97 -12.10 12.17
C ARG A 40 -4.03 -12.86 13.09
N ALA A 41 -2.84 -13.20 12.60
CA ALA A 41 -1.78 -13.78 13.40
C ALA A 41 -1.52 -12.95 14.67
N ILE A 42 -1.18 -13.64 15.76
CA ILE A 42 -0.83 -13.01 17.03
C ILE A 42 0.35 -12.06 16.80
N HIS A 43 0.25 -10.85 17.36
CA HIS A 43 1.28 -9.81 17.30
C HIS A 43 2.05 -9.72 18.62
N PRO A 44 3.33 -10.13 18.67
CA PRO A 44 4.20 -9.89 19.81
C PRO A 44 4.68 -8.43 19.83
N GLY A 45 4.56 -7.75 20.96
CA GLY A 45 4.88 -6.32 21.06
C GLY A 45 6.34 -5.93 20.80
N ARG A 46 7.26 -6.91 20.81
CA ARG A 46 8.67 -6.75 20.47
C ARG A 46 8.93 -6.58 18.96
N HIS A 47 8.00 -6.97 18.11
CA HIS A 47 8.16 -6.87 16.66
C HIS A 47 7.50 -5.58 16.16
N PRO A 48 8.20 -4.73 15.39
CA PRO A 48 7.53 -3.70 14.60
C PRO A 48 6.76 -4.33 13.43
N VAL A 49 5.78 -3.59 12.89
CA VAL A 49 4.92 -4.05 11.78
C VAL A 49 5.01 -3.08 10.63
N HIS A 50 5.33 -3.59 9.43
CA HIS A 50 5.14 -2.87 8.18
C HIS A 50 3.69 -2.98 7.75
N VAL A 51 3.03 -1.84 7.59
CA VAL A 51 1.61 -1.77 7.26
C VAL A 51 1.40 -1.03 5.95
N THR A 52 0.45 -1.52 5.14
CA THR A 52 -0.02 -0.82 3.94
C THR A 52 -1.54 -0.66 3.96
N LEU A 53 -2.00 0.56 3.66
CA LEU A 53 -3.40 0.95 3.54
C LEU A 53 -3.68 1.49 2.14
N TRP A 54 -4.64 0.90 1.42
CA TRP A 54 -5.00 1.32 0.06
C TRP A 54 -6.35 2.03 0.04
N ILE A 55 -6.43 3.12 -0.71
CA ILE A 55 -7.69 3.82 -0.92
C ILE A 55 -8.50 3.20 -2.06
N VAL A 56 -9.81 3.47 -2.08
CA VAL A 56 -10.70 3.11 -3.18
C VAL A 56 -10.33 3.88 -4.45
N ALA A 57 -10.66 3.32 -5.61
CA ALA A 57 -10.55 4.04 -6.88
C ALA A 57 -11.42 5.31 -6.90
N GLY A 58 -11.02 6.30 -7.70
CA GLY A 58 -11.76 7.56 -7.88
C GLY A 58 -11.47 8.64 -6.84
N LEU A 59 -10.61 8.38 -5.85
CA LEU A 59 -10.08 9.42 -4.97
C LEU A 59 -8.83 10.07 -5.58
N PRO A 60 -8.63 11.39 -5.37
CA PRO A 60 -7.43 12.07 -5.83
C PRO A 60 -6.20 11.56 -5.08
N SER A 61 -5.02 11.91 -5.60
CA SER A 61 -3.75 11.55 -4.98
C SER A 61 -3.67 11.99 -3.52
N LEU A 62 -3.28 11.08 -2.63
CA LEU A 62 -3.02 11.39 -1.22
C LEU A 62 -1.83 12.34 -1.04
N ARG A 63 -1.00 12.48 -2.08
CA ARG A 63 0.13 13.41 -2.14
C ARG A 63 -0.27 14.81 -2.62
N SER A 64 -1.53 15.03 -3.00
CA SER A 64 -2.00 16.35 -3.41
C SER A 64 -1.81 17.37 -2.29
N ALA A 65 -1.55 18.63 -2.67
CA ALA A 65 -1.42 19.75 -1.74
C ALA A 65 -2.65 19.93 -0.84
N THR A 66 -3.83 19.52 -1.31
CA THR A 66 -5.09 19.55 -0.54
C THR A 66 -5.14 18.47 0.55
N LEU A 67 -4.70 17.25 0.25
CA LEU A 67 -4.86 16.11 1.17
C LEU A 67 -3.67 15.92 2.10
N PHE A 68 -2.44 16.02 1.57
CA PHE A 68 -1.25 15.64 2.32
C PHE A 68 -1.08 16.40 3.64
N PRO A 69 -1.29 17.73 3.73
CA PRO A 69 -1.18 18.45 5.01
C PRO A 69 -2.15 17.93 6.08
N ALA A 70 -3.39 17.59 5.69
CA ALA A 70 -4.39 17.06 6.59
C ALA A 70 -4.05 15.61 7.05
N LEU A 71 -3.49 14.81 6.14
CA LEU A 71 -3.00 13.47 6.44
C LEU A 71 -1.80 13.52 7.39
N ARG A 72 -0.83 14.40 7.13
CA ARG A 72 0.35 14.61 7.98
C ARG A 72 -0.05 14.96 9.42
N GLY A 73 -0.96 15.92 9.60
CA GLY A 73 -1.47 16.26 10.93
C GLY A 73 -2.20 15.09 11.60
N SER A 74 -2.98 14.32 10.82
CA SER A 74 -3.69 13.14 11.33
C SER A 74 -2.75 11.99 11.73
N LEU A 75 -1.64 11.80 11.01
CA LEU A 75 -0.60 10.82 11.32
C LEU A 75 0.16 11.21 12.59
N ALA A 76 0.54 12.49 12.71
CA ALA A 76 1.21 13.02 13.90
C ALA A 76 0.38 12.82 15.17
N ALA A 77 -0.93 13.08 15.08
CA ALA A 77 -1.87 12.94 16.20
C ALA A 77 -2.35 11.49 16.46
N ALA A 78 -1.86 10.49 15.72
CA ALA A 78 -2.36 9.12 15.83
C ALA A 78 -1.61 8.23 16.81
N SER A 79 -0.39 8.60 17.21
CA SER A 79 0.39 7.86 18.19
C SER A 79 -0.21 8.03 19.60
N ALA A 80 -0.23 6.94 20.37
CA ALA A 80 -0.69 6.85 21.74
C ALA A 80 0.26 5.99 22.58
N ALA A 81 -0.02 5.82 23.88
CA ALA A 81 0.84 5.06 24.78
C ALA A 81 1.12 3.63 24.28
N SER A 82 0.09 2.89 23.82
CA SER A 82 0.20 1.49 23.42
C SER A 82 0.37 1.22 21.91
N PHE A 83 0.34 2.26 21.07
CA PHE A 83 0.42 2.16 19.60
C PHE A 83 1.12 3.39 19.03
N ARG A 84 2.13 3.20 18.18
CA ARG A 84 2.99 4.28 17.69
C ARG A 84 3.22 4.15 16.20
N ILE A 85 3.12 5.27 15.49
CA ILE A 85 3.60 5.38 14.12
C ILE A 85 5.03 5.89 14.20
N VAL A 86 5.99 5.07 13.78
CA VAL A 86 7.41 5.41 13.87
C VAL A 86 7.92 5.98 12.56
N HIS A 87 7.51 5.40 11.43
CA HIS A 87 7.77 5.98 10.12
C HIS A 87 6.57 5.82 9.20
N TYR A 88 6.46 6.70 8.21
CA TYR A 88 5.46 6.59 7.15
C TYR A 88 6.00 7.09 5.81
N SER A 89 5.35 6.66 4.74
CA SER A 89 5.41 7.31 3.42
C SER A 89 4.03 7.27 2.78
N VAL A 90 3.56 8.44 2.35
CA VAL A 90 2.29 8.60 1.63
C VAL A 90 2.56 8.48 0.13
N GLN A 91 1.96 7.47 -0.49
CA GLN A 91 2.03 7.23 -1.93
C GLN A 91 0.78 7.82 -2.61
N LEU A 92 0.67 7.70 -3.93
CA LEU A 92 -0.47 8.28 -4.67
C LEU A 92 -1.83 7.77 -4.15
N ASN A 93 -1.97 6.46 -3.97
CA ASN A 93 -3.23 5.80 -3.62
C ASN A 93 -3.12 4.88 -2.38
N HIS A 94 -1.98 4.91 -1.69
CA HIS A 94 -1.79 4.09 -0.50
C HIS A 94 -0.80 4.74 0.48
N ILE A 95 -0.77 4.22 1.70
CA ILE A 95 0.13 4.69 2.76
C ILE A 95 0.92 3.49 3.26
N HIS A 96 2.24 3.64 3.34
CA HIS A 96 3.13 2.72 4.05
C HIS A 96 3.42 3.26 5.45
N LEU A 97 3.40 2.37 6.44
CA LEU A 97 3.69 2.70 7.83
C LEU A 97 4.66 1.66 8.42
N LEU A 98 5.55 2.10 9.30
CA LEU A 98 6.19 1.26 10.31
C LEU A 98 5.58 1.62 11.65
N VAL A 99 4.93 0.65 12.27
CA VAL A 99 4.22 0.85 13.54
C VAL A 99 4.74 -0.10 14.61
N GLU A 100 4.64 0.35 15.86
CA GLU A 100 4.87 -0.48 17.04
C GLU A 100 3.59 -0.51 17.88
N ALA A 101 3.31 -1.66 18.49
CA ALA A 101 2.15 -1.82 19.36
C ALA A 101 2.48 -2.86 20.44
N GLU A 102 1.95 -2.69 21.65
CA GLU A 102 2.24 -3.59 22.79
C GLU A 102 1.74 -5.02 22.59
N GLY A 103 0.74 -5.22 21.73
CA GLY A 103 0.21 -6.54 21.41
C GLY A 103 -0.92 -6.50 20.38
N THR A 104 -1.53 -7.65 20.08
CA THR A 104 -2.58 -7.80 19.06
C THR A 104 -3.73 -6.82 19.23
N ARG A 105 -4.24 -6.66 20.46
CA ARG A 105 -5.37 -5.76 20.75
C ARG A 105 -4.99 -4.29 20.55
N ALA A 106 -3.80 -3.89 20.98
CA ALA A 106 -3.31 -2.52 20.79
C ALA A 106 -3.09 -2.20 19.31
N LEU A 107 -2.52 -3.14 18.55
CA LEU A 107 -2.34 -3.01 17.10
C LEU A 107 -3.69 -2.87 16.38
N GLY A 108 -4.65 -3.73 16.71
CA GLY A 108 -5.99 -3.70 16.10
C GLY A 108 -6.71 -2.38 16.37
N ARG A 109 -6.79 -1.96 17.64
CA ARG A 109 -7.45 -0.69 18.02
C ARG A 109 -6.73 0.53 17.46
N GLY A 110 -5.40 0.56 17.50
CA GLY A 110 -4.58 1.64 16.96
C GLY A 110 -4.79 1.81 15.46
N MET A 111 -4.74 0.71 14.70
CA MET A 111 -4.97 0.75 13.25
C MET A 111 -6.41 1.09 12.88
N GLN A 112 -7.40 0.64 13.66
CA GLN A 112 -8.80 1.03 13.46
C GLN A 112 -8.99 2.53 13.68
N GLY A 113 -8.51 3.06 14.80
CA GLY A 113 -8.59 4.49 15.11
C GLY A 113 -7.87 5.35 14.08
N LEU A 114 -6.67 4.93 13.65
CA LEU A 114 -5.93 5.57 12.58
C LEU A 114 -6.72 5.60 11.27
N GLY A 115 -7.25 4.44 10.84
CA GLY A 115 -8.04 4.34 9.61
C GLY A 115 -9.28 5.24 9.64
N ILE A 116 -9.99 5.30 10.77
CA ILE A 116 -11.14 6.20 10.96
C ILE A 116 -10.71 7.67 10.86
N ARG A 117 -9.66 8.06 11.59
CA ARG A 117 -9.15 9.44 11.62
C ARG A 117 -8.78 9.93 10.22
N LEU A 118 -7.97 9.13 9.50
CA LEU A 118 -7.53 9.45 8.15
C LEU A 118 -8.71 9.50 7.17
N ALA A 119 -9.66 8.56 7.25
CA ALA A 119 -10.85 8.59 6.39
C ALA A 119 -11.70 9.85 6.63
N LYS A 120 -11.92 10.24 7.88
CA LYS A 120 -12.62 11.49 8.23
C LYS A 120 -11.88 12.72 7.71
N ALA A 121 -10.54 12.74 7.80
CA ALA A 121 -9.74 13.84 7.29
C ALA A 121 -9.86 13.97 5.76
N ILE A 122 -9.75 12.86 5.02
CA ILE A 122 -9.89 12.82 3.55
C ILE A 122 -11.28 13.29 3.14
N ASN A 123 -12.34 12.67 3.69
CA ASN A 123 -13.71 12.98 3.33
C ASN A 123 -14.06 14.46 3.58
N ARG A 124 -13.64 15.00 4.74
CA ARG A 124 -13.84 16.42 5.06
C ARG A 124 -13.11 17.35 4.10
N ARG A 125 -11.85 17.06 3.74
CA ARG A 125 -11.08 17.89 2.80
C ARG A 125 -11.64 17.85 1.37
N LEU A 126 -12.29 16.76 1.00
CA LEU A 126 -12.92 16.58 -0.31
C LEU A 126 -14.41 16.94 -0.32
N GLY A 127 -14.97 17.45 0.78
CA GLY A 127 -16.40 17.79 0.87
C GLY A 127 -17.35 16.60 0.64
N ARG A 128 -16.88 15.36 0.83
CA ARG A 128 -17.63 14.15 0.50
C ARG A 128 -17.91 13.28 1.72
N LYS A 129 -18.79 12.31 1.54
CA LYS A 129 -19.05 11.21 2.48
C LYS A 129 -18.77 9.86 1.81
N GLY A 130 -18.63 8.81 2.60
CA GLY A 130 -18.51 7.44 2.12
C GLY A 130 -17.16 6.78 2.34
N ARG A 131 -16.97 5.63 1.68
CA ARG A 131 -15.82 4.74 1.88
C ARG A 131 -14.54 5.37 1.32
N VAL A 132 -13.46 5.28 2.10
CA VAL A 132 -12.11 5.74 1.70
C VAL A 132 -11.18 4.56 1.45
N TRP A 133 -11.21 3.53 2.30
CA TRP A 133 -10.30 2.38 2.21
C TRP A 133 -10.87 1.27 1.34
N ASN A 134 -10.06 0.75 0.42
CA ASN A 134 -10.44 -0.37 -0.46
C ASN A 134 -10.67 -1.67 0.32
N ASP A 135 -9.90 -1.89 1.38
CA ASP A 135 -10.00 -3.05 2.25
C ASP A 135 -9.38 -2.77 3.63
N ARG A 136 -9.24 -3.82 4.45
CA ARG A 136 -8.42 -3.85 5.66
C ARG A 136 -6.95 -3.57 5.31
N TYR A 137 -6.20 -3.13 6.32
CA TYR A 137 -4.76 -2.97 6.17
C TYR A 137 -4.05 -4.32 6.02
N HIS A 138 -3.03 -4.35 5.17
CA HIS A 138 -2.04 -5.43 5.16
C HIS A 138 -0.97 -5.12 6.20
N GLY A 139 -0.62 -6.11 7.04
CA GLY A 139 0.39 -5.94 8.08
C GLY A 139 1.35 -7.12 8.11
N ARG A 140 2.65 -6.83 7.99
CA ARG A 140 3.73 -7.81 8.09
C ARG A 140 4.60 -7.51 9.31
N PRO A 141 4.66 -8.40 10.32
CA PRO A 141 5.60 -8.25 11.43
C PRO A 141 7.04 -8.44 10.91
N LEU A 142 7.94 -7.58 11.34
CA LEU A 142 9.37 -7.63 11.03
C LEU A 142 10.08 -8.23 12.25
N ARG A 143 10.68 -9.39 12.08
CA ARG A 143 11.14 -10.24 13.19
C ARG A 143 12.65 -10.16 13.41
N THR A 144 13.38 -9.70 12.41
CA THR A 144 14.85 -9.66 12.46
C THR A 144 15.38 -8.25 12.17
N PRO A 145 16.60 -7.91 12.66
CA PRO A 145 17.28 -6.68 12.30
C PRO A 145 17.31 -6.39 10.80
N ARG A 146 17.59 -7.41 9.99
CA ARG A 146 17.67 -7.29 8.54
C ARG A 146 16.32 -6.98 7.91
N GLU A 147 15.26 -7.66 8.36
CA GLU A 147 13.90 -7.35 7.92
C GLU A 147 13.49 -5.91 8.26
N VAL A 148 13.89 -5.42 9.44
CA VAL A 148 13.62 -4.04 9.83
C VAL A 148 14.37 -3.05 8.97
N ARG A 149 15.68 -3.26 8.72
CA ARG A 149 16.45 -2.38 7.82
C ARG A 149 15.83 -2.35 6.43
N HIS A 150 15.46 -3.51 5.87
CA HIS A 150 14.76 -3.57 4.59
C HIS A 150 13.40 -2.85 4.64
N GLY A 151 12.67 -2.98 5.74
CA GLY A 151 11.41 -2.26 5.97
C GLY A 151 11.59 -0.74 6.00
N LEU A 152 12.65 -0.24 6.64
CA LEU A 152 13.01 1.18 6.67
C LEU A 152 13.34 1.71 5.27
N VAL A 153 14.22 1.01 4.54
CA VAL A 153 14.53 1.33 3.13
C VAL A 153 13.24 1.34 2.29
N TYR A 154 12.39 0.33 2.47
CA TYR A 154 11.13 0.26 1.76
C TYR A 154 10.20 1.43 2.12
N VAL A 155 9.98 1.75 3.39
CA VAL A 155 9.05 2.83 3.73
C VAL A 155 9.60 4.20 3.34
N LEU A 156 10.89 4.47 3.59
CA LEU A 156 11.44 5.81 3.43
C LEU A 156 11.88 6.13 1.98
N LEU A 157 12.25 5.12 1.18
CA LEU A 157 12.82 5.34 -0.16
C LEU A 157 11.96 4.79 -1.31
N ASN A 158 10.80 4.18 -1.04
CA ASN A 158 9.97 3.62 -2.11
C ASN A 158 9.32 4.69 -3.01
N GLY A 159 9.17 5.93 -2.55
CA GLY A 159 8.71 7.05 -3.38
C GLY A 159 9.60 7.28 -4.62
N ARG A 160 10.91 7.09 -4.48
CA ARG A 160 11.88 7.23 -5.56
C ARG A 160 11.72 6.14 -6.61
N LYS A 161 11.48 4.90 -6.17
CA LYS A 161 11.24 3.75 -7.05
C LYS A 161 10.01 3.92 -7.93
N HIS A 162 8.96 4.56 -7.41
CA HIS A 162 7.72 4.81 -8.15
C HIS A 162 7.71 6.15 -8.91
N GLY A 163 8.82 6.90 -8.90
CA GLY A 163 8.92 8.20 -9.57
C GLY A 163 8.01 9.28 -8.97
N VAL A 164 7.54 9.09 -7.73
CA VAL A 164 6.62 10.02 -7.06
C VAL A 164 7.33 11.04 -6.16
N SER A 165 8.63 10.84 -5.93
CA SER A 165 9.51 11.80 -5.25
C SER A 165 10.67 12.18 -6.17
N GLY A 166 11.11 13.43 -6.11
CA GLY A 166 12.26 13.94 -6.85
C GLY A 166 13.60 13.43 -6.30
N ARG A 167 14.68 14.18 -6.59
CA ARG A 167 15.99 13.94 -5.96
C ARG A 167 15.92 14.32 -4.48
N GLY A 168 16.43 13.47 -3.59
CA GLY A 168 16.44 13.69 -2.14
C GLY A 168 15.37 12.91 -1.37
N ILE A 169 15.18 13.30 -0.10
CA ILE A 169 14.22 12.66 0.80
C ILE A 169 12.78 13.05 0.44
N ASP A 170 11.89 12.06 0.41
CA ASP A 170 10.49 12.27 0.05
C ASP A 170 9.76 13.17 1.09
N ALA A 171 9.35 14.38 0.67
CA ALA A 171 8.59 15.32 1.51
C ALA A 171 7.24 14.78 1.99
N CYS A 172 6.68 13.78 1.30
CA CYS A 172 5.46 13.08 1.72
C CYS A 172 5.74 11.86 2.62
N SER A 173 6.95 11.75 3.14
CA SER A 173 7.40 10.71 4.09
C SER A 173 7.90 11.31 5.40
N SER A 174 8.11 10.47 6.39
CA SER A 174 8.80 10.84 7.63
C SER A 174 10.33 10.78 7.50
N GLY A 175 10.88 10.61 6.30
CA GLY A 175 12.32 10.37 6.10
C GLY A 175 13.20 11.50 6.59
N ALA A 176 12.73 12.75 6.56
CA ALA A 176 13.51 13.90 7.00
C ALA A 176 13.76 13.92 8.52
N TRP A 177 13.00 13.13 9.30
CA TRP A 177 13.17 12.95 10.75
C TRP A 177 13.83 11.61 11.11
N PHE A 178 14.38 10.88 10.12
CA PHE A 178 15.07 9.62 10.37
C PHE A 178 16.55 9.86 10.69
N GLU A 179 16.96 9.51 11.91
CA GLU A 179 18.34 9.69 12.40
C GLU A 179 19.31 8.57 11.95
N GLY A 180 18.91 7.75 10.99
CA GLY A 180 19.64 6.56 10.56
C GLY A 180 20.27 6.66 9.16
N TRP A 181 20.26 7.86 8.57
CA TRP A 181 20.90 8.12 7.28
C TRP A 181 22.43 8.04 7.39
N ARG A 182 23.07 7.60 6.30
CA ARG A 182 24.53 7.68 6.13
C ARG A 182 24.96 9.10 5.78
N GLU A 183 24.20 9.75 4.92
CA GLU A 183 24.41 11.15 4.55
C GLU A 183 23.72 12.10 5.54
N ALA A 184 24.24 13.32 5.69
CA ALA A 184 23.59 14.35 6.46
C ALA A 184 22.29 14.79 5.76
N VAL A 185 21.17 14.67 6.49
CA VAL A 185 19.85 15.11 6.02
C VAL A 185 19.38 16.20 6.96
N GLU A 186 19.07 17.37 6.40
CA GLU A 186 18.52 18.49 7.18
C GLU A 186 17.11 18.16 7.66
N MET A 187 16.90 18.30 8.96
CA MET A 187 15.59 18.09 9.58
C MET A 187 14.76 19.38 9.46
N PRO A 188 13.56 19.33 8.86
CA PRO A 188 12.70 20.49 8.75
C PRO A 188 12.29 21.02 10.14
N PRO A 189 12.16 22.35 10.31
CA PRO A 189 11.70 22.93 11.55
C PRO A 189 10.24 22.54 11.85
N GLY A 190 9.90 22.48 13.14
CA GLY A 190 8.54 22.23 13.63
C GLY A 190 8.34 20.85 14.25
N PRO A 191 7.07 20.47 14.53
CA PRO A 191 6.77 19.26 15.29
C PRO A 191 7.06 18.00 14.48
N VAL A 192 7.73 17.04 15.11
CA VAL A 192 8.02 15.72 14.52
C VAL A 192 6.71 14.96 14.29
N PRO A 193 6.40 14.53 13.06
CA PRO A 193 5.10 13.93 12.73
C PRO A 193 5.01 12.44 13.07
N VAL A 194 5.98 11.91 13.82
CA VAL A 194 6.12 10.50 14.18
C VAL A 194 6.58 10.35 15.63
N ALA A 195 6.30 9.20 16.23
CA ALA A 195 6.79 8.85 17.56
C ALA A 195 8.15 8.15 17.48
N ARG A 196 8.97 8.30 18.52
CA ARG A 196 10.23 7.55 18.65
C ARG A 196 9.98 6.04 18.78
N ALA A 197 10.85 5.26 18.14
CA ALA A 197 10.89 3.80 18.26
C ALA A 197 11.16 3.38 19.71
N ARG A 198 10.45 2.35 20.19
CA ARG A 198 10.69 1.72 21.50
C ARG A 198 11.20 0.30 21.39
N THR A 199 10.83 -0.45 20.35
CA THR A 199 11.34 -1.82 20.18
C THR A 199 12.85 -1.76 19.91
N TRP A 200 13.60 -2.68 20.53
CA TRP A 200 15.04 -2.78 20.28
C TRP A 200 15.33 -2.91 18.78
N LEU A 201 14.52 -3.69 18.07
CA LEU A 201 14.62 -3.95 16.62
C LEU A 201 14.58 -2.65 15.79
N LEU A 202 13.60 -1.78 16.02
CA LEU A 202 13.42 -0.54 15.24
C LEU A 202 14.27 0.62 15.76
N ARG A 203 14.64 0.61 17.05
CA ARG A 203 15.48 1.64 17.67
C ARG A 203 16.97 1.46 17.36
N VAL A 204 17.47 0.22 17.48
CA VAL A 204 18.92 -0.07 17.46
C VAL A 204 19.25 -1.25 16.55
N GLY A 205 18.50 -2.36 16.66
CA GLY A 205 18.88 -3.65 16.09
C GLY A 205 19.16 -3.60 14.59
N TRP A 206 18.36 -2.87 13.82
CA TRP A 206 18.55 -2.71 12.38
C TRP A 206 19.91 -2.13 11.97
N ARG A 207 20.55 -1.33 12.85
CA ARG A 207 21.86 -0.72 12.60
C ARG A 207 22.98 -1.74 12.41
N ARG A 208 22.76 -3.00 12.81
CA ARG A 208 23.66 -4.13 12.50
C ARG A 208 23.87 -4.34 10.99
N GLY A 209 22.95 -3.87 10.15
CA GLY A 209 23.11 -3.87 8.70
C GLY A 209 23.72 -2.57 8.13
N GLY A 210 24.24 -1.69 8.98
CA GLY A 210 24.79 -0.38 8.60
C GLY A 210 23.73 0.71 8.43
N ALA A 211 24.19 1.97 8.43
CA ALA A 211 23.38 3.14 8.11
C ALA A 211 22.74 3.01 6.72
N ILE A 212 21.64 3.74 6.49
CA ILE A 212 20.91 3.69 5.23
C ILE A 212 21.38 4.85 4.34
N GLY A 213 21.79 4.56 3.11
CA GLY A 213 22.06 5.58 2.09
C GLY A 213 20.77 6.20 1.55
N THR A 214 20.76 7.52 1.35
CA THR A 214 19.66 8.26 0.69
C THR A 214 19.46 7.87 -0.78
N ASP A 215 20.45 7.21 -1.37
CA ASP A 215 20.45 6.65 -2.72
C ASP A 215 20.05 5.16 -2.77
N GLU A 216 19.89 4.51 -1.62
CA GLU A 216 19.47 3.11 -1.58
C GLU A 216 18.08 2.92 -2.22
N ALA A 217 17.86 1.73 -2.74
CA ALA A 217 16.57 1.33 -3.27
C ALA A 217 16.15 0.01 -2.63
N PRO A 218 14.82 -0.20 -2.42
CA PRO A 218 14.34 -1.51 -2.05
C PRO A 218 14.78 -2.50 -3.13
N ALA A 219 15.40 -3.62 -2.72
CA ALA A 219 15.81 -4.67 -3.64
C ALA A 219 14.67 -4.95 -4.62
N ARG A 220 14.98 -4.96 -5.93
CA ARG A 220 14.01 -5.40 -6.93
C ARG A 220 13.50 -6.74 -6.44
N ALA A 221 12.19 -6.90 -6.31
CA ALA A 221 11.63 -8.22 -6.11
C ALA A 221 12.11 -9.02 -7.32
N CYS A 222 13.14 -9.85 -7.12
CA CYS A 222 13.54 -10.81 -8.11
C CYS A 222 12.27 -11.65 -8.28
N ARG A 223 11.54 -11.44 -9.38
CA ARG A 223 10.62 -12.47 -9.84
C ARG A 223 11.56 -13.65 -10.04
N ARG A 224 11.62 -14.59 -9.08
CA ARG A 224 12.08 -15.93 -9.39
C ARG A 224 11.17 -16.34 -10.54
N ARG A 225 11.67 -16.26 -11.77
CA ARG A 225 11.12 -17.06 -12.86
C ARG A 225 11.06 -18.46 -12.26
N ARG A 226 9.87 -19.04 -12.16
CA ARG A 226 9.80 -20.48 -11.96
C ARG A 226 10.60 -21.06 -13.13
N SER A 227 11.71 -21.71 -12.83
CA SER A 227 12.49 -22.45 -13.81
C SER A 227 11.52 -23.41 -14.52
N GLY A 228 11.19 -23.12 -15.78
CA GLY A 228 10.24 -23.88 -16.58
C GLY A 228 9.17 -23.09 -17.35
N GLU A 229 9.00 -21.78 -17.12
CA GLU A 229 7.99 -21.00 -17.88
C GLU A 229 8.60 -20.42 -19.18
N PRO A 230 8.07 -20.79 -20.37
CA PRO A 230 8.59 -20.27 -21.64
C PRO A 230 8.35 -18.76 -21.75
N PRO A 231 9.23 -18.02 -22.46
CA PRO A 231 9.07 -16.58 -22.63
C PRO A 231 7.73 -16.27 -23.33
N PRO A 232 7.05 -15.16 -22.98
CA PRO A 232 5.84 -14.75 -23.68
C PRO A 232 6.18 -14.47 -25.15
N ARG A 233 5.41 -15.08 -26.06
CA ARG A 233 5.53 -14.83 -27.51
C ARG A 233 5.39 -13.34 -27.79
N ALA A 234 6.34 -12.79 -28.54
CA ALA A 234 6.29 -11.43 -29.04
C ALA A 234 5.01 -11.24 -29.88
N GLN A 235 4.24 -10.19 -29.60
CA GLN A 235 3.13 -9.79 -30.45
C GLN A 235 3.69 -9.24 -31.78
N PRO A 236 3.07 -9.56 -32.93
CA PRO A 236 3.53 -9.06 -34.21
C PRO A 236 3.36 -7.54 -34.30
N ARG A 237 4.41 -6.86 -34.76
CA ARG A 237 4.38 -5.43 -35.08
C ARG A 237 3.40 -5.22 -36.26
N SER A 238 2.34 -4.43 -36.05
CA SER A 238 1.43 -4.03 -37.12
C SER A 238 2.18 -3.24 -38.19
N ALA A 239 2.12 -3.71 -39.42
CA ALA A 239 2.71 -3.10 -40.60
C ALA A 239 2.05 -1.74 -40.91
N ARG A 240 2.89 -0.76 -41.25
CA ARG A 240 2.51 0.54 -41.81
C ARG A 240 1.82 0.31 -43.16
N HIS A 241 0.62 0.85 -43.33
CA HIS A 241 0.01 1.10 -44.64
C HIS A 241 -0.18 2.61 -44.80
N GLY A 242 0.78 3.27 -45.44
CA GLY A 242 0.60 4.58 -46.04
C GLY A 242 0.58 4.38 -47.55
N LYS A 243 -0.59 4.49 -48.17
CA LYS A 243 -0.73 4.44 -49.63
C LYS A 243 -0.17 5.73 -50.22
N MET A 244 0.83 5.59 -51.10
CA MET A 244 1.15 6.57 -52.14
C MET A 244 -0.02 6.65 -53.12
N VAL A 245 -0.47 7.87 -53.41
CA VAL A 245 -1.22 8.16 -54.65
C VAL A 245 -0.47 9.30 -55.35
N THR A 246 0.03 8.97 -56.53
CA THR A 246 0.63 9.85 -57.52
C THR A 246 -0.42 10.52 -58.39
N ALA A 247 -0.33 11.83 -58.56
CA ALA A 247 -0.80 12.62 -59.72
C ALA A 247 -0.06 13.98 -59.60
N GLY A 248 0.75 14.46 -60.54
CA GLY A 248 0.47 14.64 -61.96
C GLY A 248 0.41 16.16 -62.21
N LEU A 249 1.35 16.68 -63.01
CA LEU A 249 1.70 18.10 -63.24
C LEU A 249 0.56 19.03 -63.76
N VAL A 250 0.51 20.27 -63.22
CA VAL A 250 0.63 21.63 -63.88
C VAL A 250 -0.45 22.03 -64.94
N PRO A 251 -0.76 23.33 -65.29
CA PRO A 251 -0.25 24.66 -64.87
C PRO A 251 -1.31 25.74 -64.47
N SER A 252 -0.78 26.85 -63.91
CA SER A 252 -1.08 28.29 -64.18
C SER A 252 -2.53 28.76 -64.35
N PHE A 253 -2.96 29.76 -63.57
CA PHE A 253 -3.32 31.09 -64.08
C PHE A 253 -3.55 32.09 -62.93
N ALA A 254 -3.37 33.36 -63.29
CA ALA A 254 -3.20 34.53 -62.45
C ALA A 254 -4.52 35.15 -61.91
N HIS A 255 -4.30 36.15 -61.07
CA HIS A 255 -5.04 37.42 -60.96
C HIS A 255 -6.17 37.63 -59.93
N HIS A 256 -5.91 38.71 -59.15
CA HIS A 256 -6.78 39.80 -58.72
C HIS A 256 -7.82 39.57 -57.61
N GLY A 257 -7.71 40.41 -56.57
CA GLY A 257 -8.87 41.20 -56.15
C GLY A 257 -9.05 41.40 -54.64
N ARG A 258 -8.45 42.49 -54.15
CA ARG A 258 -8.80 43.31 -52.96
C ARG A 258 -8.69 42.69 -51.57
#